data_AF-A0ABD0S100-F1
#
_entry.id   AF-A0ABD0S100-F1
#
_cell.length_a   1.000
_cell.length_b   1.000
_cell.length_c   1.000
_cell.angle_alpha   90.00
_cell.angle_beta   90.00
_cell.angle_gamma   90.00
#
_symmetry.space_group_name_H-M   'P 1'
#
loop_
_entity.id
_entity.type
_entity.pdbx_description
1 polymer ?
#
loop_
_entity_poly.entity_id
_entity_poly.type
_entity_poly.pdbx_seq_one_letter_code
_entity_poly.pdbx_strand_id
1 'polypeptide(L)' 'ESTPQECPDYVSGGINSCFFDVKHTVVWEMYCMNVTAHTRTGPVASHKHCLDVADI' A
#
# COMPACT_ATOMS: atom_id res chain seq x y z
N GLU A 1 17.55 6.68 6.34
CA GLU A 1 16.38 6.32 7.18
C GLU A 1 15.15 6.58 6.32
N SER A 2 14.46 5.54 5.86
CA SER A 2 13.32 5.71 4.94
C SER A 2 12.05 5.68 5.78
N THR A 3 11.38 6.83 5.89
CA THR A 3 10.05 6.92 6.48
C THR A 3 9.12 5.96 5.72
N PRO A 4 8.31 5.13 6.41
CA PRO A 4 7.33 4.28 5.73
C PRO A 4 6.47 5.16 4.83
N GLN A 5 6.53 4.96 3.52
CA GLN A 5 5.59 5.60 2.61
C GLN A 5 4.24 4.92 2.85
N GLU A 6 3.30 5.65 3.47
CA GLU A 6 1.89 5.26 3.44
C GLU A 6 1.46 5.12 1.98
N CYS A 7 0.53 4.19 1.70
CA CYS A 7 0.15 3.94 0.32
C CYS A 7 -0.35 5.26 -0.29
N PRO A 8 0.16 5.62 -1.47
CA PRO A 8 -0.18 6.90 -2.02
C PRO A 8 -1.57 6.85 -2.67
N ASP A 9 -2.53 7.54 -2.08
CA ASP A 9 -3.79 7.84 -2.76
C ASP A 9 -3.57 9.04 -3.70
N TYR A 10 -3.00 8.80 -4.87
CA TYR A 10 -2.55 9.89 -5.75
C TYR A 10 -3.69 10.69 -6.40
N VAL A 11 -4.94 10.17 -6.46
CA VAL A 11 -6.04 10.88 -7.18
C VAL A 11 -7.45 10.66 -6.61
N SER A 12 -7.86 9.47 -6.16
CA SER A 12 -9.31 9.23 -5.89
C SER A 12 -9.71 7.96 -5.15
N GLY A 13 -8.79 7.13 -4.66
CA GLY A 13 -9.08 5.77 -4.22
C GLY A 13 -10.32 5.70 -3.33
N GLY A 14 -10.45 6.66 -2.42
CA GLY A 14 -11.53 6.75 -1.45
C GLY A 14 -11.07 6.32 -0.07
N ILE A 15 -11.98 6.29 0.90
CA ILE A 15 -11.65 5.87 2.26
C ILE A 15 -11.20 4.40 2.24
N ASN A 16 -10.01 4.14 2.78
CA ASN A 16 -9.37 2.81 2.90
C ASN A 16 -8.93 2.17 1.56
N SER A 17 -8.46 2.98 0.62
CA SER A 17 -8.06 2.51 -0.71
C SER A 17 -6.78 3.18 -1.19
N CYS A 18 -6.04 2.46 -2.01
CA CYS A 18 -4.77 2.87 -2.59
C CYS A 18 -4.89 2.86 -4.11
N PHE A 19 -4.26 3.81 -4.79
CA PHE A 19 -4.24 3.86 -6.25
C PHE A 19 -2.80 3.76 -6.76
N PHE A 20 -2.53 2.75 -7.57
CA PHE A 20 -1.22 2.53 -8.19
C PHE A 20 -1.31 2.86 -9.68
N ASP A 21 -0.39 3.70 -10.16
CA ASP A 21 -0.33 4.08 -11.57
C ASP A 21 1.04 3.80 -12.19
N VAL A 22 1.05 3.70 -13.51
CA VAL A 22 2.23 3.36 -14.31
C VAL A 22 3.39 4.36 -14.24
N LYS A 23 3.16 5.59 -13.74
CA LYS A 23 4.26 6.56 -13.53
C LYS A 23 4.99 6.29 -12.21
N HIS A 24 4.33 5.65 -11.25
CA HIS A 24 4.83 5.40 -9.91
C HIS A 24 5.11 3.92 -9.63
N THR A 25 4.67 3.01 -10.51
CA THR A 25 4.94 1.57 -10.42
C THR A 25 5.87 1.06 -11.52
N VAL A 26 6.69 0.08 -11.17
CA VAL A 26 7.60 -0.62 -12.08
C VAL A 26 7.20 -2.09 -12.15
N VAL A 27 7.11 -2.62 -13.37
CA VAL A 27 6.87 -4.05 -13.60
C VAL A 27 8.13 -4.83 -13.24
N TRP A 28 7.99 -6.01 -12.62
CA TRP A 28 9.09 -6.85 -12.10
C TRP A 28 9.74 -6.37 -10.80
N GLU A 29 9.17 -5.33 -10.16
CA GLU A 29 9.55 -4.88 -8.82
C GLU A 29 8.54 -5.42 -7.80
N MET A 30 9.05 -5.98 -6.69
CA MET A 30 8.22 -6.54 -5.63
C MET A 30 7.75 -5.46 -4.66
N TYR A 31 6.44 -5.22 -4.63
CA TYR A 31 5.81 -4.31 -3.70
C TYR A 31 5.27 -5.07 -2.51
N CYS A 32 5.71 -4.71 -1.31
CA CYS A 32 5.20 -5.31 -0.09
C CYS A 32 4.43 -4.31 0.76
N MET A 33 3.18 -4.64 1.06
CA MET A 33 2.23 -3.79 1.75
C MET A 33 1.57 -4.53 2.92
N ASN A 34 1.18 -3.79 3.93
CA ASN A 34 0.28 -4.24 4.99
C ASN A 34 -0.78 -3.16 5.21
N VAL A 35 -1.92 -3.55 5.75
CA VAL A 35 -3.00 -2.63 6.10
C VAL A 35 -3.00 -2.46 7.60
N THR A 36 -2.89 -1.22 8.06
CA THR A 36 -2.99 -0.89 9.49
C THR A 36 -4.34 -0.25 9.78
N ALA A 37 -5.14 -0.90 10.62
CA ALA A 37 -6.41 -0.38 11.08
C ALA A 37 -6.23 0.35 12.41
N HIS A 38 -6.60 1.63 12.46
CA HIS A 38 -6.59 2.41 13.71
C HIS A 38 -7.89 2.18 14.47
N THR A 39 -7.82 1.37 15.53
CA THR A 39 -8.97 1.08 16.40
C THR A 39 -8.89 1.84 17.72
N ARG A 40 -9.99 1.86 18.50
CA ARG A 40 -10.00 2.47 19.84
C ARG A 40 -9.00 1.82 20.81
N THR A 41 -8.72 0.53 20.62
CA THR A 41 -7.77 -0.24 21.43
C THR A 41 -6.32 -0.10 20.94
N GLY A 42 -6.09 0.53 19.80
CA GLY A 42 -4.77 0.73 19.19
C GLY A 42 -4.72 0.33 17.70
N PRO A 43 -3.59 0.60 17.03
CA PRO A 43 -3.38 0.17 15.65
C PRO A 43 -3.17 -1.34 15.57
N VAL A 44 -3.86 -1.99 14.62
CA VAL A 44 -3.71 -3.42 14.32
C VAL A 44 -3.30 -3.56 12.87
N ALA A 45 -2.17 -4.21 12.61
CA ALA A 45 -1.64 -4.43 11.27
C ALA A 45 -1.97 -5.82 10.74
N SER A 46 -2.30 -5.90 9.45
CA SER A 46 -2.45 -7.18 8.73
C SER A 46 -1.10 -7.88 8.54
N HIS A 47 -1.16 -9.13 8.08
CA HIS A 47 0.01 -9.76 7.50
C HIS A 47 0.52 -8.96 6.30
N LYS A 48 1.85 -8.94 6.15
CA LYS A 48 2.53 -8.34 5.00
C LYS A 48 2.24 -9.18 3.77
N HIS A 49 1.76 -8.53 2.72
CA HIS A 49 1.49 -9.13 1.43
C HIS A 49 2.44 -8.50 0.40
N CYS A 50 3.11 -9.33 -0.40
CA CYS A 50 4.06 -8.91 -1.41
C CYS A 50 3.59 -9.40 -2.78
N LEU A 51 3.68 -8.53 -3.79
CA LEU A 51 3.19 -8.80 -5.13
C LEU A 51 3.99 -8.02 -6.18
N ASP A 52 4.01 -8.55 -7.40
CA ASP A 52 4.44 -7.84 -8.60
C ASP A 52 3.24 -7.15 -9.25
N VAL A 53 3.44 -6.01 -9.89
CA VAL A 53 2.37 -5.29 -10.59
C VAL A 53 1.87 -6.04 -11.83
N ALA A 54 2.68 -6.93 -12.42
CA ALA A 54 2.22 -7.82 -13.48
C ALA A 54 1.25 -8.91 -13.00
N ASP A 55 1.18 -9.17 -11.70
CA ASP A 55 0.32 -10.21 -11.12
C ASP A 55 -1.08 -9.69 -10.72
N ILE A 56 -1.37 -8.40 -10.93
CA ILE A 56 -2.64 -7.70 -10.62
C ILE A 56 -3.49 -7.50 -11.87
#